data_AF-A0A4Q3SK30-F1
#
_entry.id   AF-A0A4Q3SK30-F1
#
_cell.length_a   1.000
_cell.length_b   1.000
_cell.length_c   1.000
_cell.angle_alpha   90.00
_cell.angle_beta   90.00
_cell.angle_gamma   90.00
#
_symmetry.space_group_name_H-M   'P 1'
#
loop_
_entity.id
_entity.type
_entity.pdbx_description
1 polymer ?
#
loop_
_entity_poly.entity_id
_entity_poly.type
_entity_poly.pdbx_seq_one_letter_code
_entity_poly.pdbx_strand_id
1 'polypeptide(L)'
;MDFSFTSEQDMLRDTVAKLVAQQYDFDTRRKVAKSEAGWRPEMWAQFAELGLLGASFSEEEGGFGGGPIEAMIVSEEFGKGLVIEPYLQTVIIGGNFLRHGGTAAMA
;
A
#
# COMPACT_ATOMS: atom_id res chain seq x y z
N MET A 1 -27.93 4.43 5.93
CA MET A 1 -26.56 3.89 6.03
C MET A 1 -25.78 4.53 4.91
N ASP A 2 -24.67 5.18 5.22
CA ASP A 2 -23.83 5.87 4.23
C ASP A 2 -22.55 5.05 4.05
N PHE A 3 -22.23 4.72 2.81
CA PHE A 3 -21.05 3.94 2.40
C PHE A 3 -20.09 4.77 1.56
N SER A 4 -20.34 6.08 1.46
CA SER A 4 -19.47 7.01 0.74
C SER A 4 -18.15 7.14 1.47
N PHE A 5 -17.07 7.28 0.71
CA PHE A 5 -15.77 7.60 1.28
C PHE A 5 -15.76 9.01 1.86
N THR A 6 -14.90 9.22 2.86
CA THR A 6 -14.54 10.56 3.31
C THR A 6 -13.72 11.26 2.23
N SER A 7 -13.60 12.59 2.31
CA SER A 7 -12.75 13.36 1.40
C SER A 7 -11.28 12.89 1.44
N GLU A 8 -10.79 12.47 2.61
CA GLU A 8 -9.43 11.94 2.78
C GLU A 8 -9.25 10.58 2.09
N GLN A 9 -10.25 9.71 2.20
CA GLN A 9 -10.27 8.42 1.52
C GLN A 9 -10.35 8.57 -0.01
N ASP A 10 -11.15 9.52 -0.50
CA ASP A 10 -11.19 9.84 -1.93
C ASP A 10 -9.83 10.39 -2.43
N MET A 11 -9.19 11.28 -1.66
CA MET A 11 -7.85 11.78 -1.99
C MET A 11 -6.80 10.67 -2.02
N LEU A 12 -6.87 9.73 -1.07
CA LEU A 12 -6.01 8.54 -1.07
C LEU A 12 -6.24 7.71 -2.33
N ARG A 13 -7.51 7.38 -2.64
CA ARG A 13 -7.87 6.60 -3.84
C ARG A 13 -7.32 7.25 -5.10
N ASP A 14 -7.56 8.54 -5.28
CA ASP A 14 -7.17 9.27 -6.49
C ASP A 14 -5.63 9.37 -6.63
N THR A 15 -4.93 9.51 -5.51
CA THR A 15 -3.45 9.52 -5.46
C THR A 15 -2.88 8.17 -5.90
N VAL A 16 -3.39 7.07 -5.33
CA VAL A 16 -2.92 5.72 -5.68
C VAL A 16 -3.30 5.36 -7.12
N ALA A 17 -4.53 5.67 -7.54
CA ALA A 17 -4.99 5.43 -8.91
C ALA A 17 -4.07 6.11 -9.94
N LYS A 18 -3.72 7.38 -9.71
CA LYS A 18 -2.82 8.14 -10.59
C LYS A 18 -1.42 7.55 -10.61
N LEU A 19 -0.87 7.18 -9.44
CA LEU A 19 0.44 6.54 -9.35
C LEU A 19 0.48 5.23 -10.14
N VAL A 20 -0.51 4.38 -9.93
CA VAL A 20 -0.62 3.08 -10.61
C VAL A 20 -0.74 3.26 -12.12
N ALA A 21 -1.61 4.18 -12.58
CA ALA A 21 -1.78 4.48 -14.00
C ALA A 21 -0.50 4.99 -14.67
N GLN A 22 0.36 5.70 -13.93
CA GLN A 22 1.62 6.23 -14.46
C GLN A 22 2.76 5.20 -14.46
N GLN A 23 2.81 4.34 -13.45
CA GLN A 23 3.99 3.52 -13.15
C GLN A 23 3.84 2.02 -13.49
N TYR A 24 2.62 1.56 -13.79
CA TYR A 24 2.29 0.13 -14.02
C TYR A 24 1.60 -0.11 -15.36
N ASP A 25 2.27 0.24 -16.46
CA ASP A 25 1.92 -0.36 -17.73
C ASP A 25 2.30 -1.86 -17.75
N PHE A 26 1.61 -2.62 -18.60
CA PHE A 26 1.73 -4.07 -18.64
C PHE A 26 3.14 -4.56 -19.02
N ASP A 27 3.81 -3.88 -19.94
CA ASP A 27 5.14 -4.28 -20.42
C ASP A 27 6.22 -4.01 -19.38
N THR A 28 6.18 -2.85 -18.74
CA THR A 28 7.06 -2.52 -17.63
C THR A 28 6.90 -3.51 -16.49
N ARG A 29 5.66 -3.77 -16.04
CA ARG A 29 5.38 -4.75 -14.99
C ARG A 29 5.91 -6.14 -15.37
N ARG A 30 5.72 -6.59 -16.61
CA ARG A 30 6.19 -7.90 -17.08
C ARG A 30 7.72 -8.01 -17.09
N LYS A 31 8.43 -6.93 -17.42
CA LYS A 31 9.90 -6.88 -17.35
C LYS A 31 10.39 -6.97 -15.92
N VAL A 32 9.80 -6.20 -15.01
CA VAL A 32 10.17 -6.22 -13.59
C VAL A 32 9.91 -7.58 -12.96
N ALA A 33 8.78 -8.22 -13.26
CA ALA A 33 8.47 -9.55 -12.72
C ALA A 33 9.49 -10.64 -13.14
N LYS A 34 10.34 -10.36 -14.15
CA LYS A 34 11.43 -11.24 -14.60
C LYS A 34 12.81 -10.76 -14.14
N SER A 35 12.89 -9.64 -13.41
CA SER A 35 14.15 -9.16 -12.84
C SER A 35 14.59 -10.10 -11.72
N GLU A 36 15.86 -10.00 -11.32
CA GLU A 36 16.41 -10.78 -10.20
C GLU A 36 15.65 -10.53 -8.90
N ALA A 37 15.27 -9.28 -8.62
CA ALA A 37 14.48 -8.94 -7.44
C ALA A 37 13.01 -9.41 -7.55
N GLY A 38 12.45 -9.43 -8.76
CA GLY A 38 11.03 -9.74 -9.01
C GLY A 38 10.05 -8.60 -8.72
N TRP A 39 10.54 -7.44 -8.27
CA TRP A 39 9.82 -6.18 -7.99
C TRP A 39 10.79 -5.00 -8.15
N ARG A 40 10.32 -3.74 -8.00
CA ARG A 40 11.18 -2.53 -8.03
C ARG A 40 11.41 -1.97 -6.62
N PRO A 41 12.62 -2.10 -6.05
CA PRO A 41 12.98 -1.44 -4.79
C PRO A 41 12.78 0.07 -4.79
N GLU A 42 13.01 0.72 -5.92
CA GLU A 42 12.87 2.16 -6.08
C GLU A 42 11.39 2.59 -6.04
N MET A 43 10.50 1.76 -6.60
CA MET A 43 9.05 2.00 -6.55
C MET A 43 8.51 1.84 -5.13
N TRP A 44 9.06 0.91 -4.37
CA TRP A 44 8.72 0.74 -2.96
C TRP A 44 9.18 1.89 -2.08
N ALA A 45 10.38 2.43 -2.34
CA ALA A 45 10.84 3.67 -1.71
C ALA A 45 9.87 4.82 -2.02
N GLN A 46 9.40 4.93 -3.28
CA GLN A 46 8.38 5.90 -3.65
C GLN A 46 7.05 5.69 -2.90
N PHE A 47 6.62 4.45 -2.67
CA PHE A 47 5.44 4.17 -1.83
C PHE A 47 5.63 4.65 -0.39
N ALA A 48 6.83 4.50 0.17
CA ALA A 48 7.15 5.00 1.50
C ALA A 48 7.12 6.54 1.56
N GLU A 49 7.71 7.21 0.57
CA GLU A 49 7.70 8.67 0.46
C GLU A 49 6.28 9.25 0.33
N LEU A 50 5.39 8.53 -0.36
CA LEU A 50 3.98 8.88 -0.50
C LEU A 50 3.13 8.49 0.73
N GLY A 51 3.73 7.88 1.74
CA GLY A 51 3.04 7.45 2.96
C GLY A 51 2.13 6.22 2.80
N LEU A 52 2.13 5.56 1.65
CA LEU A 52 1.22 4.44 1.36
C LEU A 52 1.47 3.23 2.26
N LEU A 53 2.72 3.05 2.71
CA LEU A 53 3.09 1.95 3.61
C LEU A 53 2.57 2.18 5.04
N GLY A 54 2.30 3.44 5.42
CA GLY A 54 1.75 3.84 6.71
C GLY A 54 0.22 4.03 6.72
N ALA A 55 -0.43 3.98 5.56
CA ALA A 55 -1.82 4.39 5.38
C ALA A 55 -2.82 3.58 6.20
N SER A 56 -2.51 2.32 6.53
CA SER A 56 -3.38 1.44 7.32
C SER A 56 -3.01 1.38 8.81
N PHE A 57 -2.07 2.22 9.26
CA PHE A 57 -1.54 2.23 10.62
C PHE A 57 -1.94 3.47 11.40
N SER A 58 -2.08 3.30 12.72
CA SER A 58 -2.33 4.41 13.63
C SER A 58 -1.11 5.32 13.71
N GLU A 59 -1.28 6.54 14.20
CA GLU A 59 -0.15 7.45 14.44
C GLU A 59 0.83 6.89 15.47
N GLU A 60 0.36 6.13 16.47
CA GLU A 60 1.19 5.47 17.49
C GLU A 60 2.10 4.40 16.87
N GLU A 61 1.67 3.79 15.77
CA GLU A 61 2.44 2.83 14.97
C GLU A 61 3.30 3.52 13.89
N GLY A 62 3.37 4.86 13.89
CA GLY A 62 4.09 5.64 12.87
C GLY A 62 3.35 5.79 11.54
N GLY A 63 2.05 5.49 11.51
CA GLY A 63 1.16 5.65 10.36
C GLY A 63 0.40 6.99 10.35
N PHE A 64 -0.68 7.03 9.57
CA PHE A 64 -1.48 8.24 9.33
C PHE A 64 -2.89 8.18 9.96
N GLY A 65 -3.08 7.34 10.98
CA GLY A 65 -4.38 7.20 11.65
C GLY A 65 -5.43 6.43 10.84
N GLY A 66 -5.03 5.78 9.75
CA GLY A 66 -5.93 4.98 8.93
C GLY A 66 -6.14 3.57 9.48
N GLY A 67 -6.90 2.77 8.75
CA GLY A 67 -7.30 1.43 9.17
C GLY A 67 -7.72 0.54 8.01
N PRO A 68 -8.69 -0.37 8.22
CA PRO A 68 -9.09 -1.33 7.20
C PRO A 68 -9.64 -0.72 5.91
N ILE A 69 -10.25 0.47 5.98
CA ILE A 69 -10.80 1.15 4.79
C ILE A 69 -9.67 1.70 3.92
N GLU A 70 -8.69 2.37 4.50
CA GLU A 70 -7.51 2.88 3.79
C GLU A 70 -6.71 1.71 3.19
N ALA A 71 -6.54 0.63 3.94
CA ALA A 71 -5.92 -0.61 3.45
C ALA A 71 -6.66 -1.19 2.23
N MET A 72 -8.00 -1.19 2.27
CA MET A 72 -8.85 -1.65 1.17
C MET A 72 -8.67 -0.76 -0.06
N ILE A 73 -8.73 0.56 0.10
CA ILE A 73 -8.57 1.53 -1.00
C ILE A 73 -7.22 1.33 -1.71
N VAL A 74 -6.12 1.27 -0.95
CA VAL A 74 -4.78 1.04 -1.53
C VAL A 74 -4.72 -0.29 -2.25
N SER A 75 -5.27 -1.36 -1.64
CA SER A 75 -5.27 -2.71 -2.23
C SER A 75 -6.09 -2.79 -3.51
N GLU A 76 -7.23 -2.09 -3.58
CA GLU A 76 -8.08 -2.06 -4.77
C GLU A 76 -7.35 -1.39 -5.94
N GLU A 77 -6.77 -0.21 -5.72
CA GLU A 77 -6.02 0.50 -6.76
C GLU A 77 -4.75 -0.27 -7.18
N PHE A 78 -4.03 -0.88 -6.23
CA PHE A 78 -2.90 -1.75 -6.55
C PHE A 78 -3.32 -2.97 -7.39
N GLY A 79 -4.50 -3.52 -7.14
CA GLY A 79 -5.08 -4.60 -7.92
C GLY A 79 -5.29 -4.22 -9.39
N LYS A 80 -5.72 -2.99 -9.67
CA LYS A 80 -5.94 -2.49 -11.06
C LYS A 80 -4.65 -2.47 -11.89
N GLY A 81 -3.51 -2.24 -11.25
CA GLY A 81 -2.18 -2.23 -11.88
C GLY A 81 -1.43 -3.56 -11.82
N LEU A 82 -1.98 -4.57 -11.16
CA LEU A 82 -1.26 -5.81 -10.82
C LEU A 82 0.10 -5.51 -10.17
N VAL A 83 0.11 -4.57 -9.22
CA VAL A 83 1.30 -4.14 -8.47
C VAL A 83 1.99 -5.37 -7.87
N ILE A 84 3.31 -5.44 -8.02
CA ILE A 84 4.14 -6.62 -7.69
C ILE A 84 5.01 -6.42 -6.46
N GLU A 85 5.10 -5.18 -6.02
CA GLU A 85 5.77 -4.73 -4.82
C GLU A 85 5.10 -5.38 -3.60
N PRO A 86 5.87 -5.69 -2.55
CA PRO A 86 5.46 -6.63 -1.52
C PRO A 86 4.49 -6.03 -0.48
N TYR A 87 3.51 -5.24 -0.90
CA TYR A 87 2.54 -4.56 -0.04
C TYR A 87 1.67 -5.54 0.75
N LEU A 88 1.09 -6.53 0.07
CA LEU A 88 0.24 -7.52 0.70
C LEU A 88 1.02 -8.32 1.75
N GLN A 89 2.22 -8.77 1.41
CA GLN A 89 3.03 -9.63 2.27
C GLN A 89 3.57 -8.86 3.49
N THR A 90 4.02 -7.62 3.30
CA THR A 90 4.71 -6.86 4.35
C THR A 90 3.74 -5.99 5.15
N VAL A 91 3.00 -5.10 4.50
CA VAL A 91 2.13 -4.12 5.17
C VAL A 91 0.86 -4.79 5.68
N ILE A 92 0.16 -5.52 4.80
CA ILE A 92 -1.13 -6.11 5.17
C ILE A 92 -0.93 -7.33 6.08
N ILE A 93 -0.19 -8.36 5.64
CA ILE A 93 -0.02 -9.59 6.41
C ILE A 93 0.95 -9.37 7.57
N GLY A 94 2.19 -8.97 7.27
CA GLY A 94 3.24 -8.79 8.28
C GLY A 94 2.88 -7.72 9.32
N GLY A 95 2.45 -6.55 8.87
CA GLY A 95 2.07 -5.44 9.75
C GLY A 95 0.90 -5.77 10.66
N ASN A 96 -0.18 -6.37 10.13
CA ASN A 96 -1.29 -6.78 11.00
C ASN A 96 -0.93 -7.94 11.91
N PHE A 97 -0.03 -8.85 11.50
CA PHE A 97 0.46 -9.89 12.38
C PHE A 97 1.20 -9.29 13.59
N LEU A 98 2.10 -8.33 13.36
CA LEU A 98 2.81 -7.65 14.45
C LEU A 98 1.87 -6.84 15.34
N ARG A 99 0.92 -6.10 14.76
CA ARG A 99 -0.09 -5.34 15.51
C ARG A 99 -0.86 -6.21 16.51
N HIS A 100 -1.28 -7.41 16.11
CA HIS A 100 -2.19 -8.24 16.92
C HIS A 100 -1.46 -9.33 17.72
N GLY A 101 -0.29 -9.77 17.27
CA GLY A 101 0.45 -10.89 17.87
C GLY A 101 1.87 -10.53 18.33
N GLY A 102 2.31 -9.29 18.11
CA GLY A 102 3.63 -8.81 18.48
C GLY A 102 3.74 -8.46 19.97
N THR A 103 4.98 -8.26 20.40
CA THR A 103 5.29 -7.69 21.73
C THR A 103 5.67 -6.23 21.58
N ALA A 104 5.69 -5.47 22.69
CA ALA A 104 6.10 -4.06 22.66
C ALA A 104 7.52 -3.83 22.11
N ALA A 105 8.40 -4.86 22.10
CA ALA A 105 9.73 -4.77 21.50
C ALA A 105 9.73 -4.95 19.98
N MET A 106 8.60 -5.33 19.38
CA MET A 106 8.42 -5.62 17.96
C MET A 106 7.48 -4.62 17.26
N ALA A 107 6.93 -3.66 18.02
CA ALA A 107 6.23 -2.49 17.52
C ALA A 107 7.25 -1.38 17.27
#